data_AF-A0A0Q8VIL1-F1
#
_entry.id   AF-A0A0Q8VIL1-F1
#
_cell.length_a   1.000
_cell.length_b   1.000
_cell.length_c   1.000
_cell.angle_alpha   90.00
_cell.angle_beta   90.00
_cell.angle_gamma   90.00
#
_symmetry.space_group_name_H-M   'P 1'
#
loop_
_entity.id
_entity.type
_entity.pdbx_description
1 polymer ?
#
loop_
_entity_poly.entity_id
_entity_poly.type
_entity_poly.pdbx_seq_one_letter_code
_entity_poly.pdbx_strand_id
1 'polypeptide(L)'
;MAAGELLDDVLGHLAAGTPELARAACLAAVEGAGPAALGLAALADFWLGDFAAGTRHALEGLARAEDDCTRALCLAAASLATGGDIDAAPVDGDELRGLLAAAGDPSSRWWSAVRYVASEAALVGARIRTAAAMDATGPPAGAAWQGHPFAPVMWICQARIAAFSGRIDPAQALLPSVRASVVPDSRLAPVTEAVAVLVRGNAGDADGIRIAADIAARVPDQPRDFLDRGALLLLAFGAIAVYDVRTAASLAFRAGADAALSQCTLIDRALCFEMFLNAALLEEDADAVGAWLEALTELAGHPSTAPSVRRARARVAIAAGDSETAIELLVPSIEACLADERGVEAAEGQILLGRARILAEDLGTASRELRALVADSDRAGFGAVRRAATAALASSGRRLPPIAGAGWDGLSEREAEVARAVLLGQEVEEIAAALFLAPSTVRTHVSRVLCAFGVATRIGLLAAVGATSPADPVAPPALSPRQSEVAALVAAGRTNPQIAEALGISVKGVEKHVGDVLARWHAGSRFEVARIWWSRA
;
A
#
# COMPACT_ATOMS: atom_id res chain seq x y z
N MET A 1 -18.43 13.40 -37.05
CA MET A 1 -18.47 12.94 -35.66
C MET A 1 -17.81 13.99 -34.82
N ALA A 2 -18.49 14.49 -33.78
CA ALA A 2 -17.90 15.46 -32.87
C ALA A 2 -16.81 14.80 -32.01
N ALA A 3 -15.83 15.56 -31.52
CA ALA A 3 -14.74 15.00 -30.70
C ALA A 3 -15.25 14.26 -29.45
N GLY A 4 -16.34 14.74 -28.84
CA GLY A 4 -16.98 14.08 -27.69
C GLY A 4 -17.63 12.73 -28.02
N GLU A 5 -18.21 12.58 -29.22
CA GLU A 5 -18.76 11.29 -29.70
C GLU A 5 -17.62 10.30 -29.98
N LEU A 6 -16.56 10.78 -30.63
CA LEU A 6 -15.37 9.97 -30.90
C LEU A 6 -14.70 9.50 -29.59
N LEU A 7 -14.66 10.33 -28.56
CA LEU A 7 -14.15 9.94 -27.24
C LEU A 7 -14.96 8.80 -26.63
N ASP A 8 -16.29 8.87 -26.66
CA ASP A 8 -17.17 7.81 -26.14
C ASP A 8 -16.91 6.48 -26.88
N ASP A 9 -16.89 6.51 -28.22
CA ASP A 9 -16.60 5.35 -29.07
C ASP A 9 -15.22 4.75 -28.80
N VAL A 10 -14.19 5.59 -28.68
CA VAL A 10 -12.81 5.15 -28.38
C VAL A 10 -12.77 4.42 -27.05
N LEU A 11 -13.31 5.02 -25.97
CA LEU A 11 -13.32 4.38 -24.66
C LEU A 11 -14.13 3.08 -24.68
N GLY A 12 -15.21 3.00 -25.45
CA GLY A 12 -15.97 1.77 -25.69
C GLY A 12 -15.10 0.67 -26.31
N HIS A 13 -14.36 1.00 -27.38
CA HIS A 13 -13.42 0.08 -28.02
C HIS A 13 -12.27 -0.35 -27.10
N LEU A 14 -11.74 0.55 -26.26
CA LEU A 14 -10.70 0.19 -25.29
C LEU A 14 -11.24 -0.77 -24.21
N ALA A 15 -12.48 -0.60 -23.77
CA ALA A 15 -13.11 -1.48 -22.78
C ALA A 15 -13.48 -2.87 -23.36
N ALA A 16 -13.88 -2.93 -24.63
CA ALA A 16 -14.05 -4.18 -25.37
C ALA A 16 -12.69 -4.83 -25.73
N GLY A 17 -11.65 -3.99 -25.73
CA GLY A 17 -10.29 -4.18 -26.22
C GLY A 17 -10.21 -4.69 -27.64
N THR A 18 -10.69 -3.79 -28.48
CA THR A 18 -10.39 -3.68 -29.90
C THR A 18 -9.69 -2.32 -30.14
N PRO A 19 -8.57 -2.00 -29.46
CA PRO A 19 -7.91 -0.69 -29.59
C PRO A 19 -7.43 -0.39 -31.01
N GLU A 20 -7.16 -1.41 -31.82
CA GLU A 20 -6.86 -1.27 -33.26
C GLU A 20 -8.00 -0.62 -34.05
N LEU A 21 -9.26 -0.92 -33.70
CA LEU A 21 -10.43 -0.30 -34.30
C LEU A 21 -10.58 1.16 -33.84
N ALA A 22 -10.34 1.43 -32.54
CA ALA A 22 -10.32 2.77 -32.00
C ALA A 22 -9.28 3.65 -32.73
N ARG A 23 -8.06 3.14 -32.87
CA ARG A 23 -6.98 3.82 -33.60
C ARG A 23 -7.38 4.12 -35.04
N ALA A 24 -7.89 3.13 -35.77
CA ALA A 24 -8.29 3.32 -37.16
C ALA A 24 -9.40 4.37 -37.30
N ALA A 25 -10.40 4.34 -36.41
CA ALA A 25 -11.47 5.33 -36.38
C ALA A 25 -10.95 6.74 -36.10
N CYS A 26 -10.04 6.90 -35.14
CA CYS A 26 -9.39 8.17 -34.83
C CYS A 26 -8.62 8.74 -36.03
N LEU A 27 -7.76 7.92 -36.65
CA LEU A 27 -6.95 8.36 -37.78
C LEU A 27 -7.80 8.75 -38.99
N ALA A 28 -8.90 8.01 -39.25
CA ALA A 28 -9.86 8.36 -40.29
C ALA A 28 -10.65 9.64 -39.97
N ALA A 29 -10.81 9.97 -38.69
CA ALA A 29 -11.55 11.14 -38.23
C ALA A 29 -10.72 12.42 -38.15
N VAL A 30 -9.41 12.42 -38.41
CA VAL A 30 -8.52 13.60 -38.24
C VAL A 30 -9.00 14.82 -39.04
N GLU A 31 -9.49 14.63 -40.27
CA GLU A 31 -10.00 15.74 -41.08
C GLU A 31 -11.33 16.32 -40.54
N GLY A 32 -12.16 15.50 -39.89
CA GLY A 32 -13.51 15.89 -39.43
C GLY A 32 -13.62 16.28 -37.95
N ALA A 33 -12.94 15.55 -37.07
CA ALA A 33 -12.90 15.78 -35.62
C ALA A 33 -11.68 16.61 -35.19
N GLY A 34 -10.77 16.93 -36.13
CA GLY A 34 -9.64 17.79 -35.89
C GLY A 34 -8.53 17.17 -35.03
N PRO A 35 -7.66 18.00 -34.43
CA PRO A 35 -6.47 17.55 -33.69
C PRO A 35 -6.78 16.64 -32.49
N ALA A 36 -7.97 16.72 -31.91
CA ALA A 36 -8.40 15.84 -30.82
C ALA A 36 -8.37 14.36 -31.22
N ALA A 37 -8.65 14.04 -32.49
CA ALA A 37 -8.60 12.68 -32.99
C ALA A 37 -7.19 12.08 -32.91
N LEU A 38 -6.13 12.90 -33.06
CA LEU A 38 -4.74 12.46 -32.90
C LEU A 38 -4.41 12.14 -31.43
N GLY A 39 -4.91 12.95 -30.49
CA GLY A 39 -4.77 12.65 -29.06
C GLY A 39 -5.48 11.35 -28.66
N LEU A 40 -6.65 11.07 -29.24
CA LEU A 40 -7.37 9.80 -29.03
C LEU A 40 -6.71 8.61 -29.75
N ALA A 41 -6.12 8.82 -30.93
CA ALA A 41 -5.29 7.81 -31.59
C ALA A 41 -4.09 7.43 -30.72
N ALA A 42 -3.42 8.42 -30.12
CA ALA A 42 -2.29 8.19 -29.22
C ALA A 42 -2.68 7.38 -27.98
N LEU A 43 -3.88 7.60 -27.43
CA LEU A 43 -4.41 6.77 -26.35
C LEU A 43 -4.57 5.31 -26.78
N ALA A 44 -5.10 5.06 -27.99
CA ALA A 44 -5.23 3.71 -28.53
C ALA A 44 -3.87 3.05 -28.83
N ASP A 45 -2.89 3.82 -29.32
CA ASP A 45 -1.51 3.34 -29.52
C ASP A 45 -0.85 2.92 -28.19
N PHE A 46 -1.03 3.69 -27.12
CA PHE A 46 -0.58 3.29 -25.78
C PHE A 46 -1.23 1.96 -25.34
N TRP A 47 -2.53 1.76 -25.60
CA TRP A 47 -3.21 0.51 -25.29
C TRP A 47 -2.64 -0.68 -26.06
N LEU A 48 -2.20 -0.45 -27.30
CA LEU A 48 -1.53 -1.46 -28.13
C LEU A 48 -0.08 -1.73 -27.69
N GLY A 49 0.53 -0.83 -26.90
CA GLY A 49 1.95 -0.88 -26.55
C GLY A 49 2.85 -0.27 -27.62
N ASP A 50 2.31 0.49 -28.57
CA ASP A 50 3.07 1.23 -29.60
C ASP A 50 3.35 2.65 -29.09
N PHE A 51 4.22 2.74 -28.09
CA PHE A 51 4.48 3.99 -27.37
C PHE A 51 5.06 5.08 -28.29
N ALA A 52 5.94 4.72 -29.22
CA ALA A 52 6.52 5.65 -30.18
C ALA A 52 5.50 6.22 -31.16
N ALA A 53 4.54 5.41 -31.65
CA ALA A 53 3.42 5.94 -32.43
C ALA A 53 2.54 6.86 -31.58
N GLY A 54 2.26 6.47 -30.33
CA GLY A 54 1.52 7.28 -29.38
C GLY A 54 2.16 8.66 -29.16
N THR A 55 3.46 8.72 -28.90
CA THR A 55 4.21 9.97 -28.74
C THR A 55 4.08 10.84 -29.99
N ARG A 56 4.28 10.28 -31.19
CA ARG A 56 4.18 11.03 -32.45
C ARG A 56 2.79 11.61 -32.69
N HIS A 57 1.73 10.79 -32.56
CA HIS A 57 0.36 11.25 -32.77
C HIS A 57 -0.03 12.33 -31.74
N ALA A 58 0.32 12.15 -30.47
CA ALA A 58 -0.01 13.13 -29.43
C ALA A 58 0.70 14.48 -29.66
N LEU A 59 1.98 14.46 -30.06
CA LEU A 59 2.73 15.69 -30.36
C LEU A 59 2.24 16.38 -31.63
N GLU A 60 1.84 15.63 -32.66
CA GLU A 60 1.22 16.20 -33.85
C GLU A 60 -0.14 16.87 -33.50
N GLY A 61 -0.96 16.19 -32.70
CA GLY A 61 -2.22 16.74 -32.20
C GLY A 61 -2.00 18.02 -31.40
N LEU A 62 -0.99 18.01 -30.51
CA LEU A 62 -0.63 19.15 -29.68
C LEU A 62 -0.17 20.36 -30.50
N ALA A 63 0.63 20.13 -31.55
CA ALA A 63 1.12 21.19 -32.44
C ALA A 63 -0.01 21.85 -33.24
N ARG A 64 -1.13 21.14 -33.44
CA ARG A 64 -2.30 21.58 -34.21
C ARG A 64 -3.46 22.06 -33.32
N ALA A 65 -3.37 21.89 -32.00
CA ALA A 65 -4.45 22.23 -31.08
C ALA A 65 -4.65 23.75 -30.99
N GLU A 66 -5.88 24.20 -31.28
CA GLU A 66 -6.27 25.63 -31.24
C GLU A 66 -7.10 25.99 -29.99
N ASP A 67 -7.52 24.98 -29.22
CA ASP A 67 -8.37 25.12 -28.05
C ASP A 67 -7.83 24.35 -26.84
N ASP A 68 -8.18 24.82 -25.64
CA ASP A 68 -7.71 24.26 -24.36
C ASP A 68 -8.14 22.81 -24.14
N CYS A 69 -9.32 22.40 -24.63
CA CYS A 69 -9.83 21.04 -24.45
C CYS A 69 -9.00 20.03 -25.24
N THR A 70 -8.72 20.33 -26.51
CA THR A 70 -7.86 19.51 -27.37
C THR A 70 -6.42 19.53 -26.90
N ARG A 71 -5.92 20.70 -26.48
CA ARG A 71 -4.55 20.87 -25.99
C ARG A 71 -4.31 20.05 -24.72
N ALA A 72 -5.24 20.08 -23.77
CA ALA A 72 -5.17 19.27 -22.55
C ALA A 72 -5.20 17.77 -22.84
N LEU A 73 -6.06 17.31 -23.76
CA LEU A 73 -6.10 15.91 -24.19
C LEU A 73 -4.76 15.46 -24.80
N CYS A 74 -4.20 16.26 -25.72
CA CYS A 74 -2.95 15.90 -26.39
C CYS A 74 -1.75 15.91 -25.43
N LEU A 75 -1.69 16.86 -24.49
CA LEU A 75 -0.67 16.85 -23.42
C LEU A 75 -0.79 15.61 -22.51
N ALA A 76 -2.02 15.26 -22.10
CA ALA A 76 -2.26 14.08 -21.29
C ALA A 76 -1.88 12.79 -22.04
N ALA A 77 -2.27 12.66 -23.31
CA ALA A 77 -1.93 11.51 -24.15
C ALA A 77 -0.42 11.42 -24.42
N ALA A 78 0.26 12.56 -24.67
CA ALA A 78 1.71 12.59 -24.83
C ALA A 78 2.40 12.12 -23.54
N SER A 79 1.98 12.65 -22.38
CA SER A 79 2.54 12.24 -21.09
C SER A 79 2.28 10.76 -20.77
N LEU A 80 1.21 10.17 -21.31
CA LEU A 80 0.91 8.75 -21.17
C LEU A 80 1.87 7.92 -22.04
N ALA A 81 2.01 8.29 -23.32
CA ALA A 81 2.89 7.60 -24.27
C ALA A 81 4.36 7.58 -23.82
N THR A 82 4.86 8.68 -23.25
CA THR A 82 6.22 8.75 -22.70
C THR A 82 6.45 7.76 -21.55
N GLY A 83 5.40 7.18 -20.96
CA GLY A 83 5.51 6.14 -19.95
C GLY A 83 6.12 4.84 -20.48
N GLY A 84 6.11 4.60 -21.79
CA GLY A 84 6.74 3.44 -22.44
C GLY A 84 7.78 3.78 -23.51
N ASP A 85 7.88 5.04 -23.93
CA ASP A 85 8.82 5.53 -24.94
C ASP A 85 10.06 6.16 -24.27
N ILE A 86 11.17 5.41 -24.24
CA ILE A 86 12.41 5.84 -23.58
C ILE A 86 13.10 7.02 -24.28
N ASP A 87 12.85 7.19 -25.58
CA ASP A 87 13.45 8.22 -26.41
C ASP A 87 12.59 9.50 -26.46
N ALA A 88 11.40 9.47 -25.87
CA ALA A 88 10.50 10.60 -25.85
C ALA A 88 11.05 11.77 -25.03
N ALA A 89 10.86 12.99 -25.55
CA ALA A 89 11.14 14.20 -24.79
C ALA A 89 10.14 14.38 -23.63
N PRO A 90 10.55 14.99 -22.50
CA PRO A 90 9.63 15.33 -21.43
C PRO A 90 8.49 16.25 -21.90
N VAL A 91 7.27 15.95 -21.44
CA VAL A 91 6.07 16.75 -21.71
C VAL A 91 5.89 17.83 -20.64
N ASP A 92 5.38 19.00 -21.02
CA ASP A 92 5.08 20.09 -20.08
C ASP A 92 3.91 19.73 -19.15
N GLY A 93 4.27 19.25 -17.96
CA GLY A 93 3.30 18.87 -16.93
C GLY A 93 2.67 20.06 -16.19
N ASP A 94 3.30 21.24 -16.21
CA ASP A 94 2.76 22.44 -15.57
C ASP A 94 1.61 23.02 -16.38
N GLU A 95 1.76 23.06 -17.71
CA GLU A 95 0.69 23.47 -18.62
C GLU A 95 -0.55 22.57 -18.46
N LEU A 96 -0.37 21.24 -18.46
CA LEU A 96 -1.48 20.30 -18.29
C LEU A 96 -2.22 20.50 -16.95
N ARG A 97 -1.48 20.75 -15.85
CA ARG A 97 -2.09 21.08 -14.55
C ARG A 97 -2.91 22.37 -14.63
N GLY A 98 -2.37 23.40 -15.27
CA GLY A 98 -3.04 24.68 -15.44
C GLY A 98 -4.37 24.53 -16.18
N LEU A 99 -4.37 23.78 -17.29
CA LEU A 99 -5.56 23.51 -18.08
C LEU A 99 -6.63 22.73 -17.31
N LEU A 100 -6.23 21.69 -16.54
CA LEU A 100 -7.16 20.94 -15.69
C LEU A 100 -7.78 21.80 -14.59
N ALA A 101 -6.99 22.68 -13.97
CA ALA A 101 -7.47 23.59 -12.93
C ALA A 101 -8.40 24.69 -13.48
N ALA A 102 -8.21 25.11 -14.73
CA ALA A 102 -9.02 26.11 -15.42
C ALA A 102 -10.25 25.51 -16.13
N ALA A 103 -10.49 24.21 -16.02
CA ALA A 103 -11.60 23.54 -16.69
C ALA A 103 -12.96 24.14 -16.32
N GLY A 104 -13.71 24.63 -17.32
CA GLY A 104 -15.01 25.29 -17.09
C GLY A 104 -16.11 24.37 -16.53
N ASP A 105 -16.05 23.07 -16.84
CA ASP A 105 -16.87 22.03 -16.22
C ASP A 105 -16.02 20.78 -15.93
N PRO A 106 -15.37 20.71 -14.75
CA PRO A 106 -14.52 19.58 -14.37
C PRO A 106 -15.30 18.25 -14.25
N SER A 107 -16.63 18.30 -14.14
CA SER A 107 -17.50 17.13 -14.02
C SER A 107 -17.98 16.58 -15.37
N SER A 108 -17.77 17.32 -16.46
CA SER A 108 -18.09 16.86 -17.82
C SER A 108 -17.36 15.56 -18.15
N ARG A 109 -17.94 14.77 -19.06
CA ARG A 109 -17.30 13.54 -19.58
C ARG A 109 -15.92 13.80 -20.17
N TRP A 110 -15.78 14.90 -20.91
CA TRP A 110 -14.51 15.29 -21.53
C TRP A 110 -13.42 15.56 -20.48
N TRP A 111 -13.65 16.52 -19.58
CA TRP A 111 -12.65 16.89 -18.58
C TRP A 111 -12.38 15.76 -17.58
N SER A 112 -13.38 14.92 -17.28
CA SER A 112 -13.17 13.72 -16.47
C SER A 112 -12.32 12.68 -17.18
N ALA A 113 -12.46 12.50 -18.49
CA ALA A 113 -11.60 11.61 -19.28
C ALA A 113 -10.16 12.14 -19.38
N VAL A 114 -9.98 13.44 -19.66
CA VAL A 114 -8.64 14.06 -19.69
C VAL A 114 -7.95 13.96 -18.33
N ARG A 115 -8.68 14.21 -17.24
CA ARG A 115 -8.17 14.04 -15.86
C ARG A 115 -7.74 12.60 -15.61
N TYR A 116 -8.55 11.61 -16.01
CA TYR A 116 -8.17 10.20 -15.93
C TYR A 116 -6.87 9.92 -16.70
N VAL A 117 -6.77 10.34 -17.97
CA VAL A 117 -5.56 10.10 -18.78
C VAL A 117 -4.34 10.76 -18.15
N ALA A 118 -4.47 11.98 -17.63
CA ALA A 118 -3.39 12.68 -16.92
C ALA A 118 -2.95 11.96 -15.63
N SER A 119 -3.90 11.46 -14.84
CA SER A 119 -3.63 10.67 -13.64
C SER A 119 -2.97 9.33 -13.96
N GLU A 120 -3.47 8.61 -14.98
CA GLU A 120 -2.89 7.35 -15.44
C GLU A 120 -1.47 7.57 -15.98
N ALA A 121 -1.26 8.64 -16.76
CA ALA A 121 0.06 9.04 -17.29
C ALA A 121 1.08 9.31 -16.18
N ALA A 122 0.65 9.97 -15.10
CA ALA A 122 1.50 10.17 -13.93
C ALA A 122 1.75 8.84 -13.19
N LEU A 123 0.73 8.00 -13.03
CA LEU A 123 0.84 6.71 -12.35
C LEU A 123 1.82 5.76 -13.08
N VAL A 124 1.67 5.56 -14.39
CA VAL A 124 2.57 4.71 -15.19
C VAL A 124 3.93 5.36 -15.44
N GLY A 125 4.05 6.67 -15.21
CA GLY A 125 5.32 7.39 -15.15
C GLY A 125 6.01 7.32 -13.78
N ALA A 126 5.48 6.53 -12.84
CA ALA A 126 5.94 6.45 -11.45
C ALA A 126 6.02 7.83 -10.76
N ARG A 127 5.02 8.69 -11.01
CA ARG A 127 4.80 10.03 -10.44
C ARG A 127 3.57 10.04 -9.52
N ILE A 128 3.57 9.27 -8.44
CA ILE A 128 2.39 8.94 -7.62
C ILE A 128 1.77 10.18 -6.97
N ARG A 129 2.58 11.08 -6.40
CA ARG A 129 2.08 12.36 -5.87
C ARG A 129 1.39 13.17 -6.96
N THR A 130 1.98 13.21 -8.15
CA THR A 130 1.39 13.94 -9.29
C THR A 130 0.07 13.30 -9.71
N ALA A 131 -0.01 11.97 -9.78
CA ALA A 131 -1.24 11.25 -10.12
C ALA A 131 -2.37 11.56 -9.13
N ALA A 132 -2.07 11.56 -7.84
CA ALA A 132 -3.03 11.92 -6.79
C ALA A 132 -3.48 13.39 -6.89
N ALA A 133 -2.55 14.31 -7.18
CA ALA A 133 -2.87 15.72 -7.36
C ALA A 133 -3.77 15.96 -8.58
N MET A 134 -3.52 15.26 -9.71
CA MET A 134 -4.37 15.34 -10.90
C MET A 134 -5.77 14.80 -10.63
N ASP A 135 -5.88 13.64 -9.99
CA ASP A 135 -7.17 13.01 -9.68
C ASP A 135 -8.03 13.90 -8.76
N ALA A 136 -7.40 14.61 -7.82
CA ALA A 136 -8.06 15.51 -6.88
C ALA A 136 -8.58 16.83 -7.48
N THR A 137 -8.30 17.13 -8.76
CA THR A 137 -8.79 18.37 -9.43
C THR A 137 -10.29 18.35 -9.75
N GLY A 138 -10.97 17.22 -9.57
CA GLY A 138 -12.40 17.10 -9.79
C GLY A 138 -13.03 15.93 -9.03
N PRO A 139 -14.33 15.66 -9.23
CA PRO A 139 -14.95 14.46 -8.69
C PRO A 139 -14.30 13.20 -9.30
N PRO A 140 -14.48 12.01 -8.70
CA PRO A 140 -13.95 10.77 -9.26
C PRO A 140 -14.30 10.61 -10.74
N ALA A 141 -13.29 10.41 -11.60
CA ALA A 141 -13.47 10.46 -13.05
C ALA A 141 -14.54 9.46 -13.53
N GLY A 142 -14.59 8.27 -12.93
CA GLY A 142 -15.60 7.25 -13.25
C GLY A 142 -17.04 7.65 -12.94
N ALA A 143 -17.30 8.69 -12.13
CA ALA A 143 -18.65 9.15 -11.81
C ALA A 143 -19.35 9.77 -13.02
N ALA A 144 -18.65 10.57 -13.83
CA ALA A 144 -19.19 11.17 -15.07
C ALA A 144 -19.49 10.12 -16.16
N TRP A 145 -18.92 8.92 -16.01
CA TRP A 145 -19.00 7.81 -16.95
C TRP A 145 -19.84 6.66 -16.41
N GLN A 146 -20.66 6.85 -15.37
CA GLN A 146 -21.48 5.78 -14.81
C GLN A 146 -22.32 5.06 -15.88
N GLY A 147 -22.24 3.73 -15.91
CA GLY A 147 -22.91 2.87 -16.89
C GLY A 147 -22.13 2.65 -18.19
N HIS A 148 -21.08 3.44 -18.47
CA HIS A 148 -20.20 3.22 -19.61
C HIS A 148 -19.22 2.06 -19.31
N PRO A 149 -18.92 1.16 -20.27
CA PRO A 149 -18.07 -0.01 -20.04
C PRO A 149 -16.63 0.32 -19.63
N PHE A 150 -16.15 1.53 -19.91
CA PHE A 150 -14.81 1.99 -19.52
C PHE A 150 -14.74 2.60 -18.10
N ALA A 151 -15.88 2.92 -17.47
CA ALA A 151 -15.90 3.54 -16.15
C ALA A 151 -15.11 2.78 -15.06
N PRO A 152 -15.07 1.43 -15.04
CA PRO A 152 -14.25 0.70 -14.07
C PRO A 152 -12.76 1.01 -14.18
N VAL A 153 -12.23 1.25 -15.38
CA VAL A 153 -10.81 1.57 -15.57
C VAL A 153 -10.45 2.88 -14.85
N MET A 154 -11.35 3.86 -14.87
CA MET A 154 -11.16 5.13 -14.17
C MET A 154 -11.16 4.95 -12.65
N TRP A 155 -12.05 4.11 -12.10
CA TRP A 155 -12.05 3.78 -10.67
C TRP A 155 -10.82 2.95 -10.25
N ILE A 156 -10.37 2.04 -11.12
CA ILE A 156 -9.16 1.23 -10.92
C ILE A 156 -7.92 2.13 -10.77
N CYS A 157 -7.81 3.18 -11.58
CA CYS A 157 -6.71 4.15 -11.48
C CYS A 157 -6.60 4.73 -10.06
N GLN A 158 -7.71 5.16 -9.46
CA GLN A 158 -7.72 5.69 -8.09
C GLN A 158 -7.28 4.67 -7.03
N ALA A 159 -7.78 3.44 -7.15
CA ALA A 159 -7.38 2.35 -6.24
C ALA A 159 -5.87 2.06 -6.36
N ARG A 160 -5.33 2.07 -7.58
CA ARG A 160 -3.89 1.90 -7.84
C ARG A 160 -3.05 3.05 -7.29
N ILE A 161 -3.49 4.31 -7.45
CA ILE A 161 -2.80 5.48 -6.86
C ILE A 161 -2.65 5.30 -5.33
N ALA A 162 -3.73 4.91 -4.65
CA ALA A 162 -3.67 4.65 -3.20
C ALA A 162 -2.79 3.45 -2.84
N ALA A 163 -2.91 2.34 -3.58
CA ALA A 163 -2.13 1.13 -3.31
C ALA A 163 -0.63 1.36 -3.48
N PHE A 164 -0.20 1.94 -4.60
CA PHE A 164 1.22 2.20 -4.88
C PHE A 164 1.81 3.29 -3.98
N SER A 165 0.99 4.20 -3.43
CA SER A 165 1.43 5.12 -2.38
C SER A 165 1.61 4.45 -1.00
N GLY A 166 1.40 3.14 -0.88
CA GLY A 166 1.45 2.41 0.39
C GLY A 166 0.24 2.65 1.30
N ARG A 167 -0.83 3.30 0.80
CA ARG A 167 -2.07 3.57 1.54
C ARG A 167 -3.08 2.46 1.25
N ILE A 168 -2.86 1.29 1.84
CA ILE A 168 -3.59 0.07 1.54
C ILE A 168 -5.03 0.12 2.06
N ASP A 169 -5.27 0.65 3.26
CA ASP A 169 -6.64 0.81 3.80
C ASP A 169 -7.53 1.70 2.90
N PRO A 170 -7.09 2.90 2.46
CA PRO A 170 -7.81 3.67 1.47
C PRO A 170 -8.03 2.94 0.14
N ALA A 171 -7.03 2.20 -0.36
CA ALA A 171 -7.19 1.42 -1.59
C ALA A 171 -8.26 0.32 -1.43
N GLN A 172 -8.30 -0.34 -0.27
CA GLN A 172 -9.29 -1.36 0.06
C GLN A 172 -10.70 -0.78 0.15
N ALA A 173 -10.85 0.43 0.72
CA ALA A 173 -12.12 1.14 0.81
C ALA A 173 -12.72 1.52 -0.56
N LEU A 174 -11.89 1.62 -1.61
CA LEU A 174 -12.33 1.90 -2.98
C LEU A 174 -12.84 0.65 -3.72
N LEU A 175 -12.43 -0.56 -3.33
CA LEU A 175 -12.79 -1.79 -4.04
C LEU A 175 -14.31 -2.02 -4.22
N PRO A 176 -15.20 -1.72 -3.24
CA PRO A 176 -16.64 -1.81 -3.44
C PRO A 176 -17.13 -0.91 -4.59
N SER A 177 -16.64 0.33 -4.68
CA SER A 177 -17.01 1.26 -5.75
C SER A 177 -16.48 0.80 -7.10
N VAL A 178 -15.25 0.28 -7.16
CA VAL A 178 -14.69 -0.31 -8.38
C VAL A 178 -15.59 -1.45 -8.85
N ARG A 179 -15.91 -2.41 -7.99
CA ARG A 179 -16.76 -3.56 -8.32
C ARG A 179 -18.17 -3.15 -8.77
N ALA A 180 -18.77 -2.16 -8.10
CA ALA A 180 -20.10 -1.67 -8.45
C ALA A 180 -20.15 -1.00 -9.83
N SER A 181 -19.02 -0.51 -10.35
CA SER A 181 -18.93 0.08 -11.69
C SER A 181 -18.80 -0.94 -12.82
N VAL A 182 -18.43 -2.20 -12.52
CA VAL A 182 -18.15 -3.22 -13.52
C VAL A 182 -19.43 -3.68 -14.20
N VAL A 183 -19.44 -3.61 -15.54
CA VAL A 183 -20.49 -4.23 -16.34
C VAL A 183 -20.36 -5.75 -16.23
N PRO A 184 -21.42 -6.48 -15.83
CA PRO A 184 -21.38 -7.94 -15.72
C PRO A 184 -20.89 -8.61 -17.00
N ASP A 185 -20.15 -9.71 -16.85
CA ASP A 185 -19.56 -10.51 -17.95
C ASP A 185 -18.59 -9.74 -18.88
N SER A 186 -18.26 -8.48 -18.57
CA SER A 186 -17.22 -7.75 -19.28
C SER A 186 -15.83 -8.29 -18.93
N ARG A 187 -14.89 -8.11 -19.85
CA ARG A 187 -13.48 -8.42 -19.63
C ARG A 187 -12.81 -7.57 -18.54
N LEU A 188 -13.49 -6.56 -17.99
CA LEU A 188 -12.96 -5.77 -16.87
C LEU A 188 -13.16 -6.45 -15.52
N ALA A 189 -14.04 -7.45 -15.40
CA ALA A 189 -14.19 -8.23 -14.18
C ALA A 189 -12.86 -8.85 -13.68
N PRO A 190 -12.06 -9.56 -14.51
CA PRO A 190 -10.75 -10.04 -14.06
C PRO A 190 -9.75 -8.91 -13.75
N VAL A 191 -9.82 -7.76 -14.44
CA VAL A 191 -8.94 -6.61 -14.16
C VAL A 191 -9.25 -6.01 -12.78
N THR A 192 -10.53 -5.85 -12.45
CA THR A 192 -10.97 -5.38 -11.13
C THR A 192 -10.51 -6.32 -10.01
N GLU A 193 -10.64 -7.63 -10.20
CA GLU A 193 -10.18 -8.58 -9.19
C GLU A 193 -8.65 -8.67 -9.11
N ALA A 194 -7.92 -8.41 -10.20
CA ALA A 194 -6.46 -8.27 -10.16
C ALA A 194 -6.01 -7.10 -9.28
N VAL A 195 -6.72 -5.96 -9.31
CA VAL A 195 -6.49 -4.84 -8.38
C VAL A 195 -6.78 -5.25 -6.93
N ALA A 196 -7.85 -6.02 -6.70
CA ALA A 196 -8.15 -6.54 -5.36
C ALA A 196 -7.04 -7.48 -4.84
N VAL A 197 -6.45 -8.31 -5.71
CA VAL A 197 -5.30 -9.16 -5.38
C VAL A 197 -4.06 -8.32 -5.05
N LEU A 198 -3.75 -7.27 -5.82
CA LEU A 198 -2.68 -6.33 -5.49
C LEU A 198 -2.87 -5.75 -4.08
N VAL A 199 -4.06 -5.22 -3.79
CA VAL A 199 -4.37 -4.58 -2.51
C VAL A 199 -4.27 -5.60 -1.36
N ARG A 200 -4.84 -6.79 -1.52
CA ARG A 200 -4.82 -7.85 -0.50
C ARG A 200 -3.42 -8.41 -0.24
N GLY A 201 -2.63 -8.64 -1.29
CA GLY A 201 -1.24 -9.07 -1.16
C GLY A 201 -0.41 -8.09 -0.32
N ASN A 202 -0.56 -6.79 -0.60
CA ASN A 202 0.06 -5.73 0.17
C ASN A 202 -0.53 -5.57 1.59
N ALA A 203 -1.84 -5.81 1.77
CA ALA A 203 -2.46 -5.87 3.10
C ALA A 203 -1.95 -7.04 3.94
N GLY A 204 -1.40 -8.06 3.28
CA GLY A 204 -0.90 -9.25 3.92
C GLY A 204 -1.88 -10.40 4.08
N ASP A 205 -2.96 -10.34 3.32
CA ASP A 205 -3.95 -11.40 3.20
C ASP A 205 -3.46 -12.45 2.19
N ALA A 206 -2.71 -13.45 2.68
CA ALA A 206 -2.22 -14.56 1.87
C ALA A 206 -3.36 -15.46 1.34
N ASP A 207 -4.50 -15.50 2.01
CA ASP A 207 -5.66 -16.25 1.52
C ASP A 207 -6.31 -15.55 0.32
N GLY A 208 -6.31 -14.22 0.35
CA GLY A 208 -6.80 -13.35 -0.71
C GLY A 208 -6.09 -13.50 -2.05
N ILE A 209 -4.87 -14.04 -2.09
CA ILE A 209 -4.13 -14.24 -3.34
C ILE A 209 -4.40 -15.61 -4.01
N ARG A 210 -5.08 -16.55 -3.33
CA ARG A 210 -5.35 -17.90 -3.86
C ARG A 210 -6.19 -17.88 -5.14
N ILE A 211 -6.96 -16.81 -5.36
CA ILE A 211 -7.78 -16.60 -6.56
C ILE A 211 -6.98 -16.08 -7.77
N ALA A 212 -5.69 -15.75 -7.61
CA ALA A 212 -4.89 -15.15 -8.67
C ALA A 212 -4.80 -16.04 -9.93
N ALA A 213 -4.64 -17.35 -9.75
CA ALA A 213 -4.59 -18.30 -10.86
C ALA A 213 -5.92 -18.35 -11.63
N ASP A 214 -7.06 -18.36 -10.92
CA ASP A 214 -8.39 -18.37 -11.53
C ASP A 214 -8.69 -17.09 -12.30
N ILE A 215 -8.19 -15.95 -11.83
CA ILE A 215 -8.30 -14.66 -12.53
C ILE A 215 -7.40 -14.67 -13.77
N ALA A 216 -6.15 -15.12 -13.64
CA ALA A 216 -5.20 -15.20 -14.75
C ALA A 216 -5.69 -16.12 -15.87
N ALA A 217 -6.44 -17.19 -15.55
CA ALA A 217 -7.05 -18.09 -16.53
C ALA A 217 -8.17 -17.44 -17.36
N ARG A 218 -8.71 -16.29 -16.93
CA ARG A 218 -9.73 -15.51 -17.67
C ARG A 218 -9.12 -14.44 -18.56
N VAL A 219 -7.83 -14.14 -18.38
CA VAL A 219 -7.07 -13.31 -19.31
C VAL A 219 -6.65 -14.23 -20.48
N PRO A 220 -6.64 -13.77 -21.74
CA PRO A 220 -6.14 -14.55 -22.87
C PRO A 220 -4.66 -14.91 -22.73
N ASP A 221 -4.22 -16.06 -23.25
CA ASP A 221 -2.83 -16.51 -23.16
C ASP A 221 -1.85 -15.46 -23.69
N GLN A 222 -2.18 -14.87 -24.85
CA GLN A 222 -1.51 -13.70 -25.40
C GLN A 222 -2.32 -12.45 -25.06
N PRO A 223 -1.78 -11.52 -24.23
CA PRO A 223 -2.47 -10.28 -23.89
C PRO A 223 -2.78 -9.44 -25.13
N ARG A 224 -4.03 -8.95 -25.24
CA ARG A 224 -4.45 -8.12 -26.38
C ARG A 224 -3.93 -6.69 -26.29
N ASP A 225 -3.90 -6.14 -25.09
CA ASP A 225 -3.76 -4.72 -24.84
C ASP A 225 -3.27 -4.44 -23.42
N PHE A 226 -3.15 -3.15 -23.09
CA PHE A 226 -2.72 -2.64 -21.80
C PHE A 226 -3.52 -3.19 -20.61
N LEU A 227 -4.82 -3.49 -20.77
CA LEU A 227 -5.65 -3.99 -19.67
C LEU A 227 -5.36 -5.47 -19.38
N ASP A 228 -5.17 -6.29 -20.40
CA ASP A 228 -4.77 -7.69 -20.20
C ASP A 228 -3.37 -7.78 -19.57
N ARG A 229 -2.42 -6.97 -20.07
CA ARG A 229 -1.06 -6.89 -19.51
C ARG A 229 -1.10 -6.40 -18.06
N GLY A 230 -1.85 -5.33 -17.81
CA GLY A 230 -2.04 -4.75 -16.49
C GLY A 230 -2.66 -5.74 -15.50
N ALA A 231 -3.67 -6.52 -15.91
CA ALA A 231 -4.25 -7.54 -15.04
C ALA A 231 -3.21 -8.58 -14.60
N LEU A 232 -2.39 -9.09 -15.52
CA LEU A 232 -1.33 -10.06 -15.21
C LEU A 232 -0.25 -9.45 -14.30
N LEU A 233 0.18 -8.21 -14.57
CA LEU A 233 1.17 -7.52 -13.74
C LEU A 233 0.65 -7.22 -12.33
N LEU A 234 -0.61 -6.79 -12.19
CA LEU A 234 -1.23 -6.57 -10.88
C LEU A 234 -1.32 -7.85 -10.06
N LEU A 235 -1.65 -8.99 -10.70
CA LEU A 235 -1.60 -10.30 -10.06
C LEU A 235 -0.16 -10.68 -9.66
N ALA A 236 0.83 -10.43 -10.52
CA ALA A 236 2.23 -10.66 -10.21
C ALA A 236 2.70 -9.84 -8.99
N PHE A 237 2.34 -8.55 -8.95
CA PHE A 237 2.67 -7.66 -7.84
C PHE A 237 1.95 -8.02 -6.54
N GLY A 238 0.74 -8.59 -6.61
CA GLY A 238 0.06 -9.17 -5.46
C GLY A 238 0.75 -10.44 -4.95
N ALA A 239 1.19 -11.32 -5.85
CA ALA A 239 1.88 -12.57 -5.52
C ALA A 239 3.26 -12.31 -4.89
N ILE A 240 4.05 -11.38 -5.44
CA ILE A 240 5.38 -11.06 -4.89
C ILE A 240 5.30 -10.42 -3.50
N ALA A 241 4.24 -9.67 -3.19
CA ALA A 241 4.01 -9.08 -1.86
C ALA A 241 3.85 -10.14 -0.75
N VAL A 242 3.53 -11.38 -1.09
CA VAL A 242 3.49 -12.53 -0.17
C VAL A 242 4.62 -13.54 -0.42
N TYR A 243 5.66 -13.15 -1.15
CA TYR A 243 6.83 -13.96 -1.52
C TYR A 243 6.56 -15.17 -2.42
N ASP A 244 5.47 -15.17 -3.21
CA ASP A 244 5.27 -16.16 -4.27
C ASP A 244 5.99 -15.74 -5.56
N VAL A 245 7.33 -15.90 -5.54
CA VAL A 245 8.25 -15.47 -6.62
C VAL A 245 7.95 -16.20 -7.93
N ARG A 246 7.64 -17.50 -7.88
CA ARG A 246 7.41 -18.31 -9.07
C ARG A 246 6.16 -17.87 -9.82
N THR A 247 5.04 -17.73 -9.12
CA THR A 247 3.79 -17.27 -9.73
C THR A 247 3.95 -15.86 -10.28
N ALA A 248 4.58 -14.96 -9.52
CA ALA A 248 4.82 -13.60 -9.95
C ALA A 248 5.66 -13.54 -11.24
N ALA A 249 6.75 -14.30 -11.31
CA ALA A 249 7.61 -14.32 -12.50
C ALA A 249 6.87 -14.87 -13.74
N SER A 250 6.12 -15.96 -13.58
CA SER A 250 5.35 -16.55 -14.68
C SER A 250 4.30 -15.59 -15.25
N LEU A 251 3.61 -14.83 -14.38
CA LEU A 251 2.61 -13.85 -14.79
C LEU A 251 3.25 -12.66 -15.51
N ALA A 252 4.40 -12.17 -15.03
CA ALA A 252 5.12 -11.06 -15.66
C ALA A 252 5.65 -11.42 -17.06
N PHE A 253 6.23 -12.62 -17.25
CA PHE A 253 6.64 -13.06 -18.59
C PHE A 253 5.47 -13.16 -19.56
N ARG A 254 4.33 -13.68 -19.08
CA ARG A 254 3.11 -13.75 -19.88
C ARG A 254 2.58 -12.35 -20.24
N ALA A 255 2.72 -11.38 -19.34
CA ALA A 255 2.30 -10.00 -19.59
C ALA A 255 3.13 -9.31 -20.69
N GLY A 256 4.44 -9.55 -20.72
CA GLY A 256 5.33 -8.88 -21.68
C GLY A 256 5.29 -9.41 -23.11
N ALA A 257 4.81 -10.65 -23.32
CA ALA A 257 4.77 -11.37 -24.60
C ALA A 257 6.14 -11.61 -25.30
N ASP A 258 7.18 -10.88 -24.93
CA ASP A 258 8.58 -11.07 -25.33
C ASP A 258 9.54 -10.91 -24.12
N ALA A 259 10.82 -11.22 -24.32
CA ALA A 259 11.83 -11.17 -23.27
C ALA A 259 12.22 -9.74 -22.85
N ALA A 260 12.00 -8.75 -23.72
CA ALA A 260 12.31 -7.34 -23.46
C ALA A 260 11.17 -6.62 -22.73
N LEU A 261 10.01 -7.28 -22.60
CA LEU A 261 8.76 -6.74 -22.11
C LEU A 261 8.39 -5.46 -22.90
N SER A 262 8.59 -5.47 -24.22
CA SER A 262 8.61 -4.25 -25.05
C SER A 262 7.28 -3.50 -25.08
N GLN A 263 6.17 -4.20 -24.84
CA GLN A 263 4.80 -3.64 -24.79
C GLN A 263 4.36 -3.21 -23.37
N CYS A 264 5.26 -3.31 -22.39
CA CYS A 264 5.04 -2.83 -21.02
C CYS A 264 5.63 -1.44 -20.83
N THR A 265 5.08 -0.68 -19.88
CA THR A 265 5.60 0.65 -19.54
C THR A 265 7.01 0.53 -18.96
N LEU A 266 7.82 1.59 -19.03
CA LEU A 266 9.19 1.58 -18.55
C LEU A 266 9.30 1.17 -17.08
N ILE A 267 8.36 1.65 -16.24
CA ILE A 267 8.33 1.27 -14.83
C ILE A 267 7.99 -0.21 -14.65
N ASP A 268 7.00 -0.74 -15.37
CA ASP A 268 6.61 -2.14 -15.28
C ASP A 268 7.77 -3.05 -15.73
N ARG A 269 8.49 -2.67 -16.80
CA ARG A 269 9.71 -3.36 -17.27
C ARG A 269 10.76 -3.42 -16.16
N ALA A 270 11.07 -2.27 -15.54
CA ALA A 270 12.07 -2.20 -14.49
C ALA A 270 11.69 -3.02 -13.25
N LEU A 271 10.42 -2.99 -12.83
CA LEU A 271 9.94 -3.80 -11.69
C LEU A 271 9.98 -5.30 -12.00
N CYS A 272 9.62 -5.71 -13.22
CA CYS A 272 9.70 -7.10 -13.64
C CYS A 272 11.13 -7.61 -13.70
N PHE A 273 12.06 -6.84 -14.29
CA PHE A 273 13.46 -7.24 -14.33
C PHE A 273 14.10 -7.27 -12.93
N GLU A 274 13.76 -6.35 -12.03
CA GLU A 274 14.19 -6.42 -10.62
C GLU A 274 13.67 -7.70 -9.95
N MET A 275 12.41 -8.08 -10.22
CA MET A 275 11.81 -9.31 -9.70
C MET A 275 12.49 -10.57 -10.26
N PHE A 276 12.78 -10.62 -11.56
CA PHE A 276 13.48 -11.75 -12.19
C PHE A 276 14.92 -11.87 -11.67
N LEU A 277 15.61 -10.75 -11.52
CA LEU A 277 16.94 -10.70 -10.91
C LEU A 277 16.91 -11.24 -9.47
N ASN A 278 15.90 -10.86 -8.69
CA ASN A 278 15.76 -11.38 -7.33
C ASN A 278 15.47 -12.89 -7.31
N ALA A 279 14.69 -13.41 -8.28
CA ALA A 279 14.48 -14.85 -8.43
C ALA A 279 15.80 -15.57 -8.78
N ALA A 280 16.57 -15.05 -9.74
CA ALA A 280 17.86 -15.60 -10.14
C ALA A 280 18.88 -15.62 -8.98
N LEU A 281 18.90 -14.56 -8.16
CA LEU A 281 19.74 -14.52 -6.94
C LEU A 281 19.38 -15.60 -5.93
N LEU A 282 18.08 -15.91 -5.77
CA LEU A 282 17.62 -16.97 -4.86
C LEU A 282 17.97 -18.38 -5.37
N GLU A 283 18.08 -18.54 -6.68
CA GLU A 283 18.47 -19.79 -7.35
C GLU A 283 19.99 -19.90 -7.58
N GLU A 284 20.76 -18.87 -7.19
CA GLU A 284 22.21 -18.76 -7.39
C GLU A 284 22.62 -18.86 -8.88
N ASP A 285 21.76 -18.39 -9.79
CA ASP A 285 22.00 -18.38 -11.25
C ASP A 285 22.70 -17.07 -11.66
N ALA A 286 24.04 -17.10 -11.67
CA ALA A 286 24.86 -15.94 -12.00
C ALA A 286 24.68 -15.42 -13.44
N ASP A 287 24.42 -16.32 -14.40
CA ASP A 287 24.24 -15.95 -15.80
C ASP A 287 22.91 -15.18 -15.97
N ALA A 288 21.84 -15.67 -15.35
CA ALA A 288 20.56 -14.98 -15.33
C ALA A 288 20.65 -13.62 -14.60
N VAL A 289 21.36 -13.55 -13.46
CA VAL A 289 21.60 -12.27 -12.77
C VAL A 289 22.28 -11.25 -13.69
N GLY A 290 23.31 -11.67 -14.43
CA GLY A 290 24.02 -10.83 -15.40
C GLY A 290 23.09 -10.31 -16.49
N ALA A 291 22.28 -11.19 -17.09
CA ALA A 291 21.33 -10.83 -18.14
C ALA A 291 20.29 -9.80 -17.67
N TRP A 292 19.72 -9.99 -16.48
CA TRP A 292 18.72 -9.05 -15.95
C TRP A 292 19.32 -7.70 -15.54
N LEU A 293 20.56 -7.68 -15.06
CA LEU A 293 21.29 -6.42 -14.80
C LEU A 293 21.56 -5.63 -16.09
N GLU A 294 21.89 -6.32 -17.18
CA GLU A 294 22.10 -5.71 -18.48
C GLU A 294 20.81 -5.05 -18.98
N ALA A 295 19.69 -5.78 -18.96
CA ALA A 295 18.37 -5.26 -19.33
C ALA A 295 17.95 -4.05 -18.47
N LEU A 296 18.23 -4.07 -17.16
CA LEU A 296 17.98 -2.93 -16.27
C LEU A 296 18.89 -1.73 -16.56
N THR A 297 20.10 -1.96 -17.07
CA THR A 297 21.06 -0.88 -17.34
C THR A 297 20.59 0.00 -18.50
N GLU A 298 19.90 -0.57 -19.50
CA GLU A 298 19.26 0.20 -20.57
C GLU A 298 18.21 1.20 -20.03
N LEU A 299 17.58 0.89 -18.90
CA LEU A 299 16.56 1.72 -18.27
C LEU A 299 17.15 2.70 -17.24
N ALA A 300 18.45 2.63 -16.92
CA ALA A 300 19.04 3.33 -15.77
C ALA A 300 18.98 4.86 -15.85
N GLY A 301 18.96 5.42 -17.07
CA GLY A 301 18.94 6.85 -17.30
C GLY A 301 17.59 7.52 -17.04
N HIS A 302 16.49 6.75 -17.02
CA HIS A 302 15.15 7.32 -16.92
C HIS A 302 14.74 7.52 -15.44
N PRO A 303 14.19 8.69 -15.05
CA PRO A 303 13.86 8.96 -13.64
C PRO A 303 12.85 7.99 -13.02
N SER A 304 11.89 7.48 -13.79
CA SER A 304 10.86 6.55 -13.28
C SER A 304 11.46 5.20 -12.86
N THR A 305 12.50 4.72 -13.56
CA THR A 305 13.10 3.39 -13.41
C THR A 305 14.37 3.40 -12.56
N ALA A 306 15.04 4.55 -12.46
CA ALA A 306 16.32 4.67 -11.75
C ALA A 306 16.30 4.13 -10.30
N PRO A 307 15.22 4.29 -9.49
CA PRO A 307 15.15 3.64 -8.18
C PRO A 307 15.19 2.10 -8.26
N SER A 308 14.40 1.48 -9.13
CA SER A 308 14.38 0.02 -9.30
C SER A 308 15.74 -0.53 -9.76
N VAL A 309 16.42 0.19 -10.66
CA VAL A 309 17.78 -0.19 -11.10
C VAL A 309 18.78 -0.12 -9.94
N ARG A 310 18.72 0.92 -9.10
CA ARG A 310 19.57 1.02 -7.90
C ARG A 310 19.29 -0.11 -6.91
N ARG A 311 18.02 -0.43 -6.64
CA ARG A 311 17.64 -1.54 -5.76
C ARG A 311 18.14 -2.88 -6.31
N ALA A 312 17.99 -3.14 -7.60
CA ALA A 312 18.48 -4.36 -8.23
C ALA A 312 20.01 -4.51 -8.07
N ARG A 313 20.78 -3.44 -8.34
CA ARG A 313 22.24 -3.44 -8.11
C ARG A 313 22.60 -3.63 -6.64
N ALA A 314 21.83 -3.04 -5.71
CA ALA A 314 22.03 -3.24 -4.28
C ALA A 314 21.76 -4.68 -3.84
N ARG A 315 20.79 -5.39 -4.44
CA ARG A 315 20.57 -6.83 -4.17
C ARG A 315 21.79 -7.66 -4.52
N VAL A 316 22.41 -7.37 -5.66
CA VAL A 316 23.64 -8.05 -6.10
C VAL A 316 24.81 -7.73 -5.15
N ALA A 317 24.96 -6.47 -4.73
CA ALA A 317 25.97 -6.09 -3.73
C ALA A 317 25.76 -6.81 -2.39
N ILE A 318 24.51 -6.89 -1.89
CA ILE A 318 24.18 -7.64 -0.66
C ILE A 318 24.52 -9.13 -0.83
N ALA A 319 24.18 -9.75 -1.96
CA ALA A 319 24.50 -11.15 -2.23
C ALA A 319 26.01 -11.41 -2.28
N ALA A 320 26.79 -10.43 -2.74
CA ALA A 320 28.26 -10.46 -2.75
C ALA A 320 28.91 -10.13 -1.39
N GLY A 321 28.12 -9.78 -0.36
CA GLY A 321 28.65 -9.34 0.94
C GLY A 321 29.13 -7.89 0.98
N ASP A 322 28.89 -7.10 -0.07
CA ASP A 322 29.28 -5.70 -0.16
C ASP A 322 28.16 -4.79 0.39
N SER A 323 28.19 -4.59 1.71
CA SER A 323 27.21 -3.73 2.39
C SER A 323 27.40 -2.24 2.08
N GLU A 324 28.62 -1.78 1.80
CA GLU A 324 28.93 -0.37 1.57
C GLU A 324 28.26 0.10 0.28
N THR A 325 28.54 -0.58 -0.84
CA THR A 325 27.90 -0.30 -2.13
C THR A 325 26.38 -0.43 -2.05
N ALA A 326 25.87 -1.44 -1.32
CA ALA A 326 24.43 -1.60 -1.14
C ALA A 326 23.79 -0.38 -0.45
N ILE A 327 24.38 0.11 0.64
CA ILE A 327 23.89 1.29 1.38
C ILE A 327 23.94 2.54 0.49
N GLU A 328 25.04 2.76 -0.22
CA GLU A 328 25.22 3.91 -1.12
C GLU A 328 24.19 3.96 -2.24
N LEU A 329 23.78 2.80 -2.77
CA LEU A 329 22.74 2.71 -3.80
C LEU A 329 21.32 2.89 -3.23
N LEU A 330 21.05 2.35 -2.05
CA LEU A 330 19.71 2.30 -1.48
C LEU A 330 19.25 3.64 -0.91
N VAL A 331 20.13 4.43 -0.28
CA VAL A 331 19.78 5.74 0.29
C VAL A 331 19.15 6.68 -0.76
N PRO A 332 19.83 7.03 -1.88
CA PRO A 332 19.24 7.91 -2.89
C PRO A 332 18.05 7.26 -3.60
N SER A 333 17.98 5.93 -3.69
CA SER A 333 16.80 5.23 -4.22
C SER A 333 15.57 5.46 -3.34
N ILE A 334 15.71 5.32 -2.02
CA ILE A 334 14.62 5.52 -1.06
C ILE A 334 14.19 6.99 -1.05
N GLU A 335 15.15 7.92 -1.02
CA GLU A 335 14.87 9.36 -1.06
C GLU A 335 14.06 9.75 -2.30
N ALA A 336 14.44 9.25 -3.48
CA ALA A 336 13.70 9.49 -4.71
C ALA A 336 12.26 8.93 -4.66
N CYS A 337 12.08 7.72 -4.13
CA CYS A 337 10.75 7.12 -3.97
C CYS A 337 9.88 7.91 -2.97
N LEU A 338 10.44 8.33 -1.82
CA LEU A 338 9.72 9.13 -0.84
C LEU A 338 9.38 10.53 -1.36
N ALA A 339 10.27 11.14 -2.15
CA ALA A 339 10.07 12.44 -2.74
C ALA A 339 8.84 12.50 -3.66
N ASP A 340 8.36 11.37 -4.16
CA ASP A 340 7.19 11.29 -5.03
C ASP A 340 6.09 10.35 -4.48
N GLU A 341 6.18 9.95 -3.21
CA GLU A 341 5.18 9.10 -2.53
C GLU A 341 5.01 7.70 -3.15
N ARG A 342 6.10 7.12 -3.69
CA ARG A 342 6.17 5.73 -4.15
C ARG A 342 6.31 4.79 -2.95
N GLY A 343 5.26 4.71 -2.13
CA GLY A 343 5.29 4.06 -0.81
C GLY A 343 5.67 2.58 -0.83
N VAL A 344 5.17 1.80 -1.81
CA VAL A 344 5.52 0.37 -1.94
C VAL A 344 7.02 0.19 -2.18
N GLU A 345 7.57 0.94 -3.13
CA GLU A 345 8.97 0.87 -3.52
C GLU A 345 9.93 1.45 -2.47
N ALA A 346 9.52 2.53 -1.79
CA ALA A 346 10.26 3.09 -0.68
C ALA A 346 10.37 2.08 0.48
N ALA A 347 9.27 1.42 0.83
CA ALA A 347 9.26 0.40 1.86
C ALA A 347 10.17 -0.77 1.49
N GLU A 348 10.11 -1.27 0.24
CA GLU A 348 11.01 -2.33 -0.23
C GLU A 348 12.49 -1.92 -0.14
N GLY A 349 12.83 -0.70 -0.58
CA GLY A 349 14.18 -0.15 -0.44
C GLY A 349 14.63 -0.08 1.02
N GLN A 350 13.77 0.35 1.94
CA GLN A 350 14.06 0.42 3.38
C GLN A 350 14.26 -0.97 4.01
N ILE A 351 13.51 -1.99 3.57
CA ILE A 351 13.76 -3.39 3.97
C ILE A 351 15.15 -3.84 3.53
N LEU A 352 15.51 -3.58 2.27
CA LEU A 352 16.85 -3.89 1.75
C LEU A 352 17.95 -3.14 2.49
N LEU A 353 17.73 -1.86 2.82
CA LEU A 353 18.70 -1.06 3.58
C LEU A 353 18.89 -1.64 4.99
N GLY A 354 17.81 -2.10 5.61
CA GLY A 354 17.86 -2.84 6.86
C GLY A 354 18.74 -4.10 6.75
N ARG A 355 18.62 -4.87 5.67
CA ARG A 355 19.48 -6.05 5.40
C ARG A 355 20.94 -5.66 5.21
N ALA A 356 21.22 -4.66 4.39
CA ALA A 356 22.57 -4.17 4.12
C ALA A 356 23.27 -3.67 5.41
N ARG A 357 22.53 -3.03 6.32
CA ARG A 357 23.07 -2.59 7.61
C ARG A 357 23.30 -3.71 8.61
N ILE A 358 22.46 -4.75 8.60
CA ILE A 358 22.72 -5.96 9.39
C ILE A 358 24.02 -6.62 8.91
N LEU A 359 24.23 -6.69 7.59
CA LEU A 359 25.47 -7.17 6.99
C LEU A 359 26.67 -6.29 7.38
N ALA A 360 26.50 -4.97 7.48
CA ALA A 360 27.50 -4.03 7.99
C ALA A 360 27.67 -4.02 9.53
N GLU A 361 27.09 -4.99 10.24
CA GLU A 361 27.10 -5.09 11.71
C GLU A 361 26.43 -3.92 12.47
N ASP A 362 25.69 -3.03 11.79
CA ASP A 362 24.88 -1.97 12.39
C ASP A 362 23.44 -2.43 12.70
N LEU A 363 23.35 -3.43 13.58
CA LEU A 363 22.06 -3.98 14.01
C LEU A 363 21.20 -2.95 14.77
N GLY A 364 21.83 -2.00 15.46
CA GLY A 364 21.15 -0.99 16.26
C GLY A 364 20.31 -0.05 15.39
N THR A 365 20.89 0.47 14.32
CA THR A 365 20.18 1.36 13.40
C THR A 365 19.18 0.58 12.54
N ALA A 366 19.57 -0.58 11.99
CA ALA A 366 18.67 -1.44 11.22
C ALA A 366 17.39 -1.78 12.00
N SER A 367 17.53 -2.22 13.26
CA SER A 367 16.38 -2.59 14.10
C SER A 367 15.50 -1.40 14.48
N ARG A 368 16.06 -0.19 14.58
CA ARG A 368 15.30 1.03 14.91
C ARG A 368 14.47 1.49 13.71
N GLU A 369 15.06 1.53 12.53
CA GLU A 369 14.38 1.97 11.31
C GLU A 369 13.34 0.97 10.84
N LEU A 370 13.62 -0.33 10.87
CA LEU A 370 12.62 -1.35 10.52
C LEU A 370 11.41 -1.29 11.47
N ARG A 371 11.61 -0.96 12.74
CA ARG A 371 10.48 -0.74 13.68
C ARG A 371 9.69 0.51 13.34
N ALA A 372 10.35 1.62 12.97
CA ALA A 372 9.67 2.84 12.56
C ALA A 372 8.84 2.62 11.30
N LEU A 373 9.46 2.01 10.28
CA LEU A 373 8.80 1.61 9.04
C LEU A 373 7.56 0.73 9.31
N VAL A 374 7.70 -0.30 10.13
CA VAL A 374 6.58 -1.21 10.45
C VAL A 374 5.45 -0.45 11.15
N ALA A 375 5.78 0.37 12.16
CA ALA A 375 4.78 1.15 12.87
C ALA A 375 4.01 2.10 11.94
N ASP A 376 4.67 2.68 10.94
CA ASP A 376 4.03 3.56 9.95
C ASP A 376 3.18 2.76 8.95
N SER A 377 3.70 1.63 8.47
CA SER A 377 3.01 0.75 7.52
C SER A 377 1.76 0.09 8.11
N ASP A 378 1.79 -0.32 9.39
CA ASP A 378 0.62 -0.92 10.05
C ASP A 378 -0.54 0.08 10.14
N ARG A 379 -0.27 1.37 10.36
CA ARG A 379 -1.30 2.41 10.42
C ARG A 379 -1.97 2.67 9.06
N ALA A 380 -1.35 2.23 7.97
CA ALA A 380 -1.88 2.35 6.61
C ALA A 380 -2.44 1.03 6.06
N GLY A 381 -2.49 -0.03 6.89
CA GLY A 381 -2.92 -1.36 6.48
C GLY A 381 -1.90 -2.12 5.63
N PHE A 382 -0.64 -1.67 5.55
CA PHE A 382 0.37 -2.21 4.64
C PHE A 382 1.12 -3.41 5.25
N GLY A 383 0.39 -4.49 5.53
CA GLY A 383 0.89 -5.65 6.28
C GLY A 383 2.04 -6.44 5.62
N ALA A 384 2.27 -6.32 4.31
CA ALA A 384 3.41 -6.95 3.65
C ALA A 384 4.77 -6.46 4.18
N VAL A 385 4.86 -5.19 4.56
CA VAL A 385 6.08 -4.58 5.13
C VAL A 385 6.49 -5.28 6.42
N ARG A 386 5.55 -5.60 7.30
CA ARG A 386 5.80 -6.31 8.55
C ARG A 386 6.37 -7.71 8.32
N ARG A 387 5.84 -8.46 7.35
CA ARG A 387 6.40 -9.78 6.99
C ARG A 387 7.84 -9.65 6.50
N ALA A 388 8.08 -8.71 5.59
CA ALA A 388 9.39 -8.48 5.00
C ALA A 388 10.43 -8.03 6.05
N ALA A 389 10.04 -7.11 6.95
CA ALA A 389 10.88 -6.66 8.06
C ALA A 389 11.15 -7.77 9.09
N THR A 390 10.15 -8.64 9.36
CA THR A 390 10.34 -9.82 10.21
C THR A 390 11.39 -10.75 9.59
N ALA A 391 11.28 -11.05 8.30
CA ALA A 391 12.25 -11.88 7.59
C ALA A 391 13.65 -11.26 7.60
N ALA A 392 13.77 -9.95 7.39
CA ALA A 392 15.05 -9.25 7.43
C ALA A 392 15.73 -9.31 8.82
N LEU A 393 14.94 -9.33 9.90
CA LEU A 393 15.46 -9.43 11.27
C LEU A 393 15.67 -10.87 11.76
N ALA A 394 15.20 -11.89 11.03
CA ALA A 394 15.11 -13.27 11.52
C ALA A 394 16.45 -13.84 12.04
N SER A 395 17.55 -13.58 11.33
CA SER A 395 18.90 -14.04 11.70
C SER A 395 19.57 -13.19 12.79
N SER A 396 19.01 -12.01 13.13
CA SER A 396 19.64 -11.04 14.03
C SER A 396 19.27 -11.20 15.51
N GLY A 397 18.36 -12.11 15.84
CA GLY A 397 17.80 -12.28 17.20
C GLY A 397 16.92 -11.11 17.66
N ARG A 398 16.70 -10.07 16.85
CA ARG A 398 15.77 -8.97 17.13
C ARG A 398 14.37 -9.31 16.65
N ARG A 399 13.37 -8.80 17.37
CA ARG A 399 11.95 -8.92 16.99
C ARG A 399 11.29 -7.56 16.83
N LEU A 400 10.33 -7.51 15.92
CA LEU A 400 9.40 -6.40 15.81
C LEU A 400 8.44 -6.39 17.02
N PRO A 401 7.94 -5.22 17.43
CA PRO A 401 6.82 -5.15 18.38
C PRO A 401 5.59 -5.88 17.82
N PRO A 402 4.73 -6.45 18.69
CA PRO A 402 3.48 -7.07 18.24
C PRO A 402 2.59 -6.04 17.54
N ILE A 403 1.63 -6.53 16.75
CA ILE A 403 0.61 -5.67 16.12
C ILE A 403 -0.26 -5.09 17.24
N ALA A 404 -0.44 -3.78 17.23
CA ALA A 404 -1.27 -3.13 18.24
C ALA A 404 -2.73 -3.58 18.10
N GLY A 405 -3.34 -4.05 19.19
CA GLY A 405 -4.71 -4.53 19.20
C GLY A 405 -4.90 -5.98 18.75
N ALA A 406 -3.85 -6.73 18.40
CA ALA A 406 -3.95 -8.16 18.09
C ALA A 406 -4.35 -9.04 19.29
N GLY A 407 -4.32 -8.49 20.50
CA GLY A 407 -4.67 -9.22 21.72
C GLY A 407 -3.76 -10.41 21.97
N TRP A 408 -4.36 -11.53 22.37
CA TRP A 408 -3.65 -12.78 22.68
C TRP A 408 -2.97 -13.39 21.45
N ASP A 409 -3.58 -13.29 20.27
CA ASP A 409 -3.04 -13.85 19.03
C ASP A 409 -1.74 -13.17 18.59
N GLY A 410 -1.50 -11.95 19.07
CA GLY A 410 -0.27 -11.20 18.84
C GLY A 410 0.89 -11.56 19.76
N LEU A 411 0.68 -12.42 20.76
CA LEU A 411 1.68 -12.77 21.76
C LEU A 411 2.41 -14.08 21.42
N SER A 412 3.71 -14.12 21.67
CA SER A 412 4.43 -15.39 21.85
C SER A 412 3.97 -16.08 23.13
N GLU A 413 4.22 -17.39 23.23
CA GLU A 413 3.91 -18.19 24.42
C GLU A 413 4.44 -17.54 25.70
N ARG A 414 5.69 -17.03 25.65
CA ARG A 414 6.32 -16.38 26.79
C ARG A 414 5.70 -15.03 27.15
N GLU A 415 5.28 -14.26 26.16
CA GLU A 415 4.56 -13.01 26.40
C GLU A 415 3.15 -13.28 26.94
N ALA A 416 2.51 -14.37 26.51
CA ALA A 416 1.22 -14.79 27.04
C ALA A 416 1.32 -15.23 28.52
N GLU A 417 2.39 -15.92 28.92
CA GLU A 417 2.67 -16.20 30.33
C GLU A 417 2.82 -14.90 31.14
N VAL A 418 3.63 -13.95 30.65
CA VAL A 418 3.79 -12.65 31.30
C VAL A 418 2.46 -11.88 31.35
N ALA A 419 1.65 -11.92 30.29
CA ALA A 419 0.34 -11.29 30.26
C ALA A 419 -0.60 -11.87 31.33
N ARG A 420 -0.68 -13.20 31.44
CA ARG A 420 -1.46 -13.88 32.50
C ARG A 420 -0.96 -13.51 33.90
N ALA A 421 0.35 -13.47 34.09
CA ALA A 421 0.96 -13.09 35.35
C ALA A 421 0.62 -11.64 35.76
N VAL A 422 0.67 -10.71 34.80
CA VAL A 422 0.22 -9.32 35.01
C VAL A 422 -1.26 -9.26 35.36
N LEU A 423 -2.12 -10.02 34.67
CA LEU A 423 -3.56 -10.08 34.94
C LEU A 423 -3.88 -10.65 36.33
N LEU A 424 -3.05 -11.57 36.84
CA LEU A 424 -3.12 -12.09 38.20
C LEU A 424 -2.62 -11.07 39.26
N GLY A 425 -2.06 -9.94 38.83
CA GLY A 425 -1.55 -8.89 39.70
C GLY A 425 -0.17 -9.13 40.27
N GLN A 426 0.61 -10.04 39.66
CA GLN A 426 1.99 -10.25 40.04
C GLN A 426 2.86 -9.04 39.66
N GLU A 427 3.79 -8.69 40.54
CA GLU A 427 4.76 -7.63 40.30
C GLU A 427 5.96 -8.11 39.48
N VAL A 428 6.71 -7.17 38.87
CA VAL A 428 7.81 -7.49 37.94
C VAL A 428 8.79 -8.51 38.52
N GLU A 429 9.15 -8.36 39.80
CA GLU A 429 10.09 -9.26 40.48
C GLU A 429 9.51 -10.66 40.72
N GLU A 430 8.20 -10.75 41.02
CA GLU A 430 7.51 -12.02 41.20
C GLU A 430 7.38 -12.78 39.88
N ILE A 431 7.03 -12.06 38.80
CA ILE A 431 6.99 -12.61 37.44
C ILE A 431 8.39 -13.08 37.03
N ALA A 432 9.43 -12.28 37.32
CA ALA A 432 10.81 -12.61 37.01
C ALA A 432 11.25 -13.90 37.71
N ALA A 433 10.96 -14.03 39.00
CA ALA A 433 11.26 -15.23 39.78
C ALA A 433 10.47 -16.45 39.30
N ALA A 434 9.14 -16.31 39.13
CA ALA A 434 8.25 -17.41 38.75
C ALA A 434 8.56 -17.96 37.35
N LEU A 435 8.94 -17.08 36.43
CA LEU A 435 9.25 -17.45 35.07
C LEU A 435 10.75 -17.73 34.85
N PHE A 436 11.65 -17.48 35.81
CA PHE A 436 13.11 -17.56 35.59
C PHE A 436 13.60 -16.59 34.50
N LEU A 437 13.22 -15.32 34.61
CA LEU A 437 13.63 -14.23 33.72
C LEU A 437 14.34 -13.13 34.49
N ALA A 438 15.13 -12.31 33.78
CA ALA A 438 15.61 -11.05 34.34
C ALA A 438 14.44 -10.03 34.48
N PRO A 439 14.41 -9.19 35.53
CA PRO A 439 13.39 -8.14 35.69
C PRO A 439 13.32 -7.16 34.50
N SER A 440 14.45 -6.91 33.84
CA SER A 440 14.50 -6.13 32.60
C SER A 440 13.75 -6.82 31.45
N THR A 441 13.92 -8.13 31.30
CA THR A 441 13.20 -8.93 30.30
C THR A 441 11.70 -8.94 30.55
N VAL A 442 11.26 -9.06 31.81
CA VAL A 442 9.85 -8.93 32.18
C VAL A 442 9.30 -7.57 31.79
N ARG A 443 10.00 -6.47 32.11
CA ARG A 443 9.57 -5.12 31.70
C ARG A 443 9.41 -4.99 30.18
N THR A 444 10.33 -5.57 29.40
CA THR A 444 10.22 -5.62 27.95
C THR A 444 8.99 -6.43 27.50
N HIS A 445 8.74 -7.61 28.08
CA HIS A 445 7.54 -8.39 27.77
C HIS A 445 6.26 -7.66 28.15
N VAL A 446 6.19 -7.01 29.32
CA VAL A 446 5.04 -6.20 29.71
C VAL A 446 4.77 -5.08 28.69
N SER A 447 5.80 -4.36 28.26
CA SER A 447 5.64 -3.33 27.21
C SER A 447 5.08 -3.90 25.91
N ARG A 448 5.51 -5.11 25.52
CA ARG A 448 5.02 -5.80 24.32
C ARG A 448 3.58 -6.30 24.50
N VAL A 449 3.23 -6.83 25.67
CA VAL A 449 1.86 -7.20 26.02
C VAL A 449 0.93 -6.00 25.93
N LEU A 450 1.28 -4.87 26.57
CA LEU A 450 0.48 -3.65 26.51
C LEU A 450 0.26 -3.19 25.06
N CYS A 451 1.31 -3.24 24.23
CA CYS A 451 1.21 -2.97 22.80
C CYS A 451 0.23 -3.92 22.10
N ALA A 452 0.36 -5.24 22.29
CA ALA A 452 -0.51 -6.23 21.66
C ALA A 452 -2.00 -6.01 21.99
N PHE A 453 -2.32 -5.56 23.21
CA PHE A 453 -3.69 -5.22 23.60
C PHE A 453 -4.12 -3.79 23.27
N GLY A 454 -3.25 -2.98 22.65
CA GLY A 454 -3.56 -1.60 22.25
C GLY A 454 -3.76 -0.65 23.43
N VAL A 455 -3.12 -0.93 24.57
CA VAL A 455 -3.31 -0.20 25.83
C VAL A 455 -1.99 0.36 26.35
N ALA A 456 -2.05 1.48 27.07
CA ALA A 456 -0.85 2.11 27.63
C ALA A 456 -0.53 1.66 29.07
N THR A 457 -1.46 0.97 29.75
CA THR A 457 -1.33 0.68 31.19
C THR A 457 -1.82 -0.72 31.53
N ARG A 458 -1.30 -1.29 32.64
CA ARG A 458 -1.76 -2.58 33.17
C ARG A 458 -3.26 -2.59 33.50
N ILE A 459 -3.82 -1.46 33.96
CA ILE A 459 -5.27 -1.31 34.19
C ILE A 459 -6.03 -1.36 32.85
N GLY A 460 -5.50 -0.70 31.81
CA GLY A 460 -6.04 -0.82 30.46
C GLY A 460 -6.05 -2.27 29.97
N LEU A 461 -5.00 -3.04 30.27
CA LEU A 461 -4.94 -4.46 29.94
C LEU A 461 -6.06 -5.26 30.63
N LEU A 462 -6.31 -5.04 31.93
CA LEU A 462 -7.45 -5.65 32.63
C LEU A 462 -8.79 -5.29 31.97
N ALA A 463 -8.98 -4.02 31.61
CA ALA A 463 -10.20 -3.57 30.96
C ALA A 463 -10.39 -4.15 29.55
N ALA A 464 -9.30 -4.29 28.78
CA ALA A 464 -9.33 -4.84 27.43
C ALA A 464 -9.61 -6.35 27.41
N VAL A 465 -9.10 -7.08 28.40
CA VAL A 465 -9.33 -8.53 28.53
C VAL A 465 -10.71 -8.82 29.14
N GLY A 466 -11.21 -7.96 30.04
CA GLY A 466 -12.47 -8.17 30.73
C GLY A 466 -12.40 -9.26 31.82
N ALA A 467 -13.56 -9.66 32.33
CA ALA A 467 -13.70 -10.70 33.36
C ALA A 467 -13.36 -12.10 32.81
N THR A 468 -12.07 -12.45 32.73
CA THR A 468 -11.65 -13.81 32.30
C THR A 468 -10.94 -14.61 33.40
N SER A 469 -10.85 -14.07 34.62
CA SER A 469 -10.36 -14.84 35.76
C SER A 469 -11.53 -15.55 36.44
N PRO A 470 -11.35 -16.80 36.93
CA PRO A 470 -12.34 -17.42 37.82
C PRO A 470 -12.60 -16.47 38.99
N ALA A 471 -13.87 -16.19 39.26
CA ALA A 471 -14.29 -15.33 40.35
C ALA A 471 -13.65 -15.80 41.66
N ASP A 472 -13.02 -14.87 42.39
CA ASP A 472 -12.59 -15.16 43.75
C ASP A 472 -13.82 -15.62 44.56
N PRO A 473 -13.75 -16.74 45.30
CA PRO A 473 -14.91 -17.29 46.02
C PRO A 473 -15.41 -16.37 47.15
N VAL A 474 -14.65 -15.34 47.50
CA VAL A 474 -15.01 -14.34 48.50
C VAL A 474 -15.32 -13.02 47.80
N ALA A 475 -16.61 -12.68 47.73
CA ALA A 475 -17.03 -11.38 47.23
C ALA A 475 -16.49 -10.26 48.14
N PRO A 476 -15.83 -9.23 47.59
CA PRO A 476 -15.31 -8.13 48.40
C PRO A 476 -16.47 -7.31 49.00
N PRO A 477 -16.23 -6.57 50.10
CA PRO A 477 -17.27 -5.80 50.77
C PRO A 477 -18.02 -4.83 49.84
N ALA A 478 -19.33 -4.66 50.08
CA ALA A 478 -20.16 -3.76 49.30
C ALA A 478 -19.68 -2.30 49.40
N LEU A 479 -19.55 -1.65 48.24
CA LEU A 479 -19.25 -0.24 48.13
C LEU A 479 -20.53 0.59 48.22
N SER A 480 -20.42 1.85 48.66
CA SER A 480 -21.51 2.81 48.46
C SER A 480 -21.73 3.07 46.97
N PRO A 481 -22.89 3.58 46.54
CA PRO A 481 -23.13 3.90 45.13
C PRO A 481 -22.03 4.77 44.54
N ARG A 482 -21.59 5.79 45.29
CA ARG A 482 -20.53 6.69 44.85
C ARG A 482 -19.15 6.04 44.78
N GLN A 483 -18.82 5.19 45.75
CA GLN A 483 -17.57 4.42 45.72
C GLN A 483 -17.59 3.43 44.55
N SER A 484 -18.73 2.84 44.22
CA SER A 484 -18.91 1.94 43.08
C SER A 484 -18.71 2.67 41.74
N GLU A 485 -19.26 3.88 41.58
CA GLU A 485 -19.02 4.72 40.38
C GLU A 485 -17.53 5.04 40.20
N VAL A 486 -16.86 5.43 41.29
CA VAL A 486 -15.42 5.71 41.28
C VAL A 486 -14.62 4.44 40.95
N ALA A 487 -14.95 3.30 41.57
CA ALA A 487 -14.29 2.01 41.30
C ALA A 487 -14.49 1.55 39.84
N ALA A 488 -15.67 1.75 39.26
CA ALA A 488 -15.95 1.45 37.86
C ALA A 488 -15.06 2.29 36.92
N LEU A 489 -14.94 3.60 37.17
CA LEU A 489 -14.10 4.47 36.36
C LEU A 489 -12.60 4.20 36.58
N VAL A 490 -12.21 3.78 37.78
CA VAL A 490 -10.86 3.25 38.06
C VAL A 490 -10.59 2.02 37.20
N ALA A 491 -11.51 1.05 37.20
CA ALA A 491 -11.40 -0.19 36.44
C ALA A 491 -11.41 0.04 34.92
N ALA A 492 -12.06 1.10 34.45
CA ALA A 492 -12.00 1.58 33.08
C ALA A 492 -10.73 2.39 32.75
N GLY A 493 -9.76 2.47 33.67
CA GLY A 493 -8.46 3.10 33.45
C GLY A 493 -8.44 4.63 33.48
N ARG A 494 -9.51 5.29 33.96
CA ARG A 494 -9.56 6.77 34.04
C ARG A 494 -8.59 7.30 35.09
N THR A 495 -8.09 8.53 34.92
CA THR A 495 -7.28 9.23 35.93
C THR A 495 -8.16 9.97 36.95
N ASN A 496 -7.63 10.35 38.12
CA ASN A 496 -8.42 11.09 39.11
C ASN A 496 -9.04 12.40 38.55
N PRO A 497 -8.34 13.20 37.73
CA PRO A 497 -8.95 14.34 37.02
C PRO A 497 -10.11 13.95 36.09
N GLN A 498 -9.95 12.89 35.30
CA GLN A 498 -11.02 12.42 34.40
C GLN A 498 -12.25 11.91 35.17
N ILE A 499 -12.02 11.26 36.32
CA ILE A 499 -13.11 10.82 37.20
C ILE A 499 -13.82 12.01 37.84
N ALA A 500 -13.05 13.01 38.28
CA ALA A 500 -13.58 14.23 38.88
C ALA A 500 -14.50 14.97 37.89
N GLU A 501 -14.06 15.11 36.65
CA GLU A 501 -14.83 15.65 35.53
C GLU A 501 -16.09 14.82 35.26
N ALA A 502 -15.95 13.51 35.04
CA ALA A 502 -17.06 12.61 34.70
C ALA A 502 -18.15 12.56 35.79
N LEU A 503 -17.76 12.73 37.05
CA LEU A 503 -18.65 12.61 38.19
C LEU A 503 -19.07 13.97 38.80
N GLY A 504 -18.57 15.09 38.28
CA GLY A 504 -18.89 16.43 38.78
C GLY A 504 -18.42 16.70 40.22
N ILE A 505 -17.27 16.15 40.64
CA ILE A 505 -16.67 16.37 41.97
C ILE A 505 -15.23 16.85 41.87
N SER A 506 -14.63 17.28 42.98
CA SER A 506 -13.22 17.67 42.99
C SER A 506 -12.28 16.47 42.90
N VAL A 507 -11.07 16.67 42.35
CA VAL A 507 -10.00 15.66 42.30
C VAL A 507 -9.68 15.12 43.70
N LYS A 508 -9.65 16.00 44.71
CA LYS A 508 -9.47 15.62 46.12
C LYS A 508 -10.62 14.75 46.64
N GLY A 509 -11.84 14.97 46.16
CA GLY A 509 -12.99 14.11 46.43
C GLY A 509 -12.82 12.72 45.83
N VAL A 510 -12.28 12.62 44.61
CA VAL A 510 -11.95 11.34 43.98
C VAL A 510 -10.84 10.62 44.76
N GLU A 511 -9.76 11.31 45.14
CA GLU A 511 -8.67 10.74 45.93
C GLU A 511 -9.17 10.13 47.23
N LYS A 512 -10.08 10.84 47.94
CA LYS A 512 -10.74 10.32 49.13
C LYS A 512 -11.52 9.05 48.82
N HIS A 513 -12.37 9.04 47.79
CA HIS A 513 -13.14 7.85 47.43
C HIS A 513 -12.26 6.68 46.99
N VAL A 514 -11.17 6.91 46.26
CA VAL A 514 -10.20 5.88 45.90
C VAL A 514 -9.54 5.30 47.15
N GLY A 515 -9.13 6.16 48.10
CA GLY A 515 -8.59 5.73 49.39
C GLY A 515 -9.57 4.88 50.20
N ASP A 516 -10.84 5.30 50.27
CA ASP A 516 -11.89 4.54 50.95
C ASP A 516 -12.13 3.17 50.29
N VAL A 517 -12.09 3.10 48.96
CA VAL A 517 -12.22 1.85 48.20
C VAL A 517 -11.03 0.93 48.46
N LEU A 518 -9.80 1.45 48.40
CA LEU A 518 -8.58 0.70 48.69
C LEU A 518 -8.65 0.07 50.09
N ALA A 519 -8.99 0.88 51.10
CA ALA A 519 -9.12 0.40 52.47
C ALA A 519 -10.22 -0.65 52.62
N ARG A 520 -11.41 -0.42 52.03
CA ARG A 520 -12.56 -1.33 52.17
C ARG A 520 -12.35 -2.66 51.44
N TRP A 521 -11.66 -2.64 50.30
CA TRP A 521 -11.34 -3.85 49.54
C TRP A 521 -10.01 -4.47 49.92
N HIS A 522 -9.28 -3.90 50.89
CA HIS A 522 -7.94 -4.32 51.27
C HIS A 522 -6.99 -4.37 50.06
N ALA A 523 -7.20 -3.48 49.10
CA ALA A 523 -6.41 -3.39 47.89
C ALA A 523 -5.19 -2.51 48.14
N GLY A 524 -3.99 -3.03 47.84
CA GLY A 524 -2.73 -2.32 47.96
C GLY A 524 -2.48 -1.32 46.84
N SER A 525 -3.27 -1.38 45.75
CA SER A 525 -3.07 -0.50 44.60
C SER A 525 -4.35 -0.23 43.80
N ARG A 526 -4.32 0.83 43.00
CA ARG A 526 -5.36 1.12 42.00
C ARG A 526 -5.53 -0.02 41.00
N PHE A 527 -4.44 -0.72 40.68
CA PHE A 527 -4.48 -1.90 39.82
C PHE A 527 -5.29 -3.01 40.46
N GLU A 528 -5.09 -3.26 41.75
CA GLU A 528 -5.84 -4.28 42.50
C GLU A 528 -7.34 -3.93 42.62
N VAL A 529 -7.69 -2.65 42.78
CA VAL A 529 -9.09 -2.19 42.69
C VAL A 529 -9.71 -2.56 41.33
N ALA A 530 -8.99 -2.33 40.23
CA ALA A 530 -9.45 -2.69 38.89
C ALA A 530 -9.57 -4.22 38.71
N ARG A 531 -8.61 -5.00 39.24
CA ARG A 531 -8.64 -6.46 39.19
C ARG A 531 -9.85 -7.03 39.94
N ILE A 532 -10.09 -6.54 41.16
CA ILE A 532 -11.24 -6.92 41.99
C ILE A 532 -12.55 -6.52 41.32
N TRP A 533 -12.61 -5.38 40.63
CA TRP A 533 -13.79 -4.97 39.87
C TRP A 533 -14.10 -5.97 38.74
N TRP A 534 -13.11 -6.27 37.90
CA TRP A 534 -13.29 -7.16 36.76
C TRP A 534 -13.44 -8.63 37.13
N SER A 535 -13.06 -9.06 38.34
CA SER A 535 -13.33 -10.43 38.81
C SER A 535 -14.76 -10.66 39.33
N ARG A 536 -15.59 -9.60 39.40
CA ARG A 536 -16.98 -9.65 39.90
C ARG A 536 -18.04 -9.64 38.80
N ALA A 537 -17.68 -9.15 37.61
CA ALA A 537 -18.58 -9.04 36.45
C ALA A 537 -18.66 -10.37 35.72
#